data_AF-A0A359MNZ6-F1
#
_entry.id   AF-A0A359MNZ6-F1
#
_cell.length_a   1.000
_cell.length_b   1.000
_cell.length_c   1.000
_cell.angle_alpha   90.00
_cell.angle_beta   90.00
_cell.angle_gamma   90.00
#
_symmetry.space_group_name_H-M   'P 1'
#
loop_
_entity.id
_entity.type
_entity.pdbx_description
1 polymer ?
#
loop_
_entity_poly.entity_id
_entity_poly.type
_entity_poly.pdbx_seq_one_letter_code
_entity_poly.pdbx_strand_id
1 'polypeptide(L)'
;SQSGKGGVAFIMENYFGFKLPKGMHKEFADVIQRLSEKQGEVTPDQIMNEFKVCYLDRKEPFHFRKCRFEDVTDYDDPYNTKAFILYTRNGIEKSFEEEGNGPIDAIQRGLQKEIGAKIKVLDYNEHALGGGANAKAAAYIHMLDCKTGNATFGVGVSSNITRASVRAIFSALNRLNL
;
A
#
# COMPACT_ATOMS: atom_id res chain seq x y z
N SER A 1 -3.48 -23.67 12.67
CA SER A 1 -4.76 -23.31 13.29
C SER A 1 -5.47 -22.24 12.46
N GLN A 2 -6.72 -22.47 12.04
CA GLN A 2 -7.53 -21.43 11.40
C GLN A 2 -7.96 -20.33 12.40
N SER A 3 -7.94 -20.63 13.71
CA SER A 3 -8.39 -19.69 14.76
C SER A 3 -7.43 -18.52 14.96
N GLY A 4 -6.12 -18.68 14.72
CA GLY A 4 -5.15 -17.59 14.82
C GLY A 4 -5.24 -16.56 13.68
N LYS A 5 -5.61 -17.00 12.46
CA LYS A 5 -5.64 -16.14 11.26
C LYS A 5 -6.86 -15.22 11.23
N GLY A 6 -8.03 -15.75 11.61
CA GLY A 6 -9.24 -14.95 11.80
C GLY A 6 -9.12 -13.97 12.96
N GLY A 7 -8.36 -14.33 14.01
CA GLY A 7 -8.14 -13.49 15.18
C GLY A 7 -7.42 -12.18 14.85
N VAL A 8 -6.35 -12.22 14.05
CA VAL A 8 -5.59 -11.01 13.69
C VAL A 8 -6.44 -10.03 12.89
N ALA A 9 -7.17 -10.50 11.88
CA ALA A 9 -8.07 -9.65 11.09
C ALA A 9 -9.19 -9.04 11.95
N PHE A 10 -9.78 -9.85 12.85
CA PHE A 10 -10.79 -9.38 13.79
C PHE A 10 -10.25 -8.30 14.74
N ILE A 11 -9.05 -8.49 15.29
CA ILE A 11 -8.41 -7.50 16.16
C ILE A 11 -8.15 -6.20 15.39
N MET A 12 -7.60 -6.29 14.18
CA MET A 12 -7.31 -5.12 13.34
C MET A 12 -8.56 -4.30 13.02
N GLU A 13 -9.68 -4.96 12.74
CA GLU A 13 -10.94 -4.27 12.46
C GLU A 13 -11.57 -3.68 13.73
N ASN A 14 -11.73 -4.46 14.80
CA ASN A 14 -12.51 -4.05 15.98
C ASN A 14 -11.77 -3.08 16.90
N TYR A 15 -10.45 -3.20 17.01
CA TYR A 15 -9.65 -2.34 17.90
C TYR A 15 -9.06 -1.14 17.16
N PHE A 16 -8.76 -1.27 15.86
CA PHE A 16 -7.99 -0.27 15.12
C PHE A 16 -8.69 0.23 13.84
N GLY A 17 -9.84 -0.34 13.46
CA GLY A 17 -10.61 0.07 12.29
C GLY A 17 -10.05 -0.37 10.93
N PHE A 18 -9.00 -1.21 10.90
CA PHE A 18 -8.40 -1.69 9.66
C PHE A 18 -9.11 -2.95 9.16
N LYS A 19 -9.90 -2.79 8.10
CA LYS A 19 -10.57 -3.89 7.40
C LYS A 19 -9.62 -4.53 6.40
N LEU A 20 -8.83 -5.50 6.87
CA LEU A 20 -7.85 -6.17 6.02
C LEU A 20 -8.56 -6.97 4.91
N PRO A 21 -8.13 -6.86 3.64
CA PRO A 21 -8.66 -7.71 2.56
C PRO A 21 -8.41 -9.19 2.84
N LYS A 22 -9.30 -10.07 2.38
CA LYS A 22 -9.22 -11.51 2.65
C LYS A 22 -7.88 -12.13 2.20
N GLY A 23 -7.32 -11.68 1.08
CA GLY A 23 -6.01 -12.12 0.59
C GLY A 23 -4.85 -11.75 1.52
N MET A 24 -4.99 -10.65 2.27
CA MET A 24 -3.98 -10.13 3.19
C MET A 24 -3.99 -10.86 4.54
N HIS A 25 -5.11 -11.48 4.93
CA HIS A 25 -5.26 -12.13 6.24
C HIS A 25 -4.16 -13.15 6.51
N LYS A 26 -3.84 -13.99 5.51
CA LYS A 26 -2.76 -14.97 5.64
C LYS A 26 -1.40 -14.29 5.75
N GLU A 27 -1.11 -13.33 4.88
CA GLU A 27 0.19 -12.63 4.83
C GLU A 27 0.53 -12.01 6.18
N PHE A 28 -0.43 -11.30 6.80
CA PHE A 28 -0.19 -10.64 8.08
C PHE A 28 -0.26 -11.60 9.27
N ALA A 29 -1.14 -12.61 9.23
CA ALA A 29 -1.16 -13.63 10.28
C ALA A 29 0.15 -14.41 10.37
N ASP A 30 0.80 -14.69 9.24
CA ASP A 30 2.11 -15.36 9.21
C ASP A 30 3.23 -14.47 9.80
N VAL A 31 3.08 -13.13 9.81
CA VAL A 31 3.98 -12.20 10.53
C VAL A 31 3.78 -12.31 12.04
N ILE A 32 2.52 -12.22 12.49
CA ILE A 32 2.18 -12.29 13.92
C ILE A 32 2.53 -13.65 14.51
N GLN A 33 2.37 -14.73 13.74
CA GLN A 33 2.76 -16.07 14.18
C GLN A 33 4.27 -16.14 14.51
N ARG A 34 5.14 -15.57 13.65
CA ARG A 34 6.59 -15.54 13.92
C ARG A 34 6.96 -14.70 15.13
N LEU A 35 6.20 -13.64 15.41
CA LEU A 35 6.39 -12.88 16.64
C LEU A 35 5.99 -13.73 17.85
N SER A 36 4.84 -14.38 17.78
CA SER A 36 4.32 -15.23 18.84
C SER A 36 5.27 -16.39 19.17
N GLU A 37 5.88 -17.02 18.17
CA GLU A 37 6.88 -18.08 18.36
C GLU A 37 8.13 -17.61 19.13
N LYS A 38 8.43 -16.31 19.14
CA LYS A 38 9.60 -15.74 19.83
C LYS A 38 9.32 -15.31 21.26
N GLN A 39 8.11 -14.81 21.54
CA GLN A 39 7.79 -14.15 22.82
C GLN A 39 6.54 -14.69 23.52
N GLY A 40 5.82 -15.64 22.92
CA GLY A 40 4.56 -16.18 23.44
C GLY A 40 3.34 -15.41 22.93
N GLU A 41 2.41 -15.07 23.82
CA GLU A 41 1.18 -14.37 23.45
C GLU A 41 1.48 -12.95 22.92
N VAL A 42 0.70 -12.51 21.93
CA VAL A 42 0.87 -11.20 21.28
C VAL A 42 -0.38 -10.35 21.53
N THR A 43 -0.20 -9.19 22.16
CA THR A 43 -1.31 -8.28 22.50
C THR A 43 -1.82 -7.51 21.27
N PRO A 44 -3.05 -6.95 21.30
CA PRO A 44 -3.56 -6.10 20.22
C PRO A 44 -2.61 -4.95 19.84
N ASP A 45 -2.00 -4.29 20.82
CA ASP A 45 -1.06 -3.18 20.56
C ASP A 45 0.21 -3.66 19.88
N GLN A 46 0.73 -4.84 20.26
CA GLN A 46 1.86 -5.45 19.58
C GLN A 46 1.51 -5.83 18.14
N ILE A 47 0.31 -6.37 17.89
CA ILE A 47 -0.19 -6.63 16.54
C ILE A 47 -0.22 -5.33 15.73
N MET A 48 -0.78 -4.25 16.26
CA MET A 48 -0.82 -2.96 15.56
C MET A 48 0.57 -2.38 15.32
N ASN A 49 1.50 -2.54 16.27
CA ASN A 49 2.88 -2.12 16.09
C ASN A 49 3.56 -2.88 14.95
N GLU A 50 3.42 -4.20 14.90
CA GLU A 50 3.94 -5.01 13.80
C GLU A 50 3.30 -4.63 12.46
N PHE A 51 2.00 -4.32 12.44
CA PHE A 51 1.33 -3.82 11.25
C PHE A 51 1.98 -2.52 10.75
N LYS A 52 2.23 -1.56 11.65
CA LYS A 52 2.87 -0.29 11.30
C LYS A 52 4.27 -0.51 10.74
N VAL A 53 5.10 -1.29 11.44
CA VAL A 53 6.47 -1.62 11.01
C VAL A 53 6.46 -2.28 9.63
N CYS A 54 5.56 -3.22 9.40
CA CYS A 54 5.47 -3.98 8.17
C CYS A 54 4.95 -3.18 6.97
N TYR A 55 3.96 -2.31 7.18
CA TYR A 55 3.18 -1.74 6.08
C TYR A 55 3.20 -0.20 6.01
N LEU A 56 3.35 0.50 7.13
CA LEU A 56 3.21 1.97 7.17
C LEU A 56 4.54 2.71 7.37
N ASP A 57 5.46 2.13 8.12
CA ASP A 57 6.71 2.78 8.54
C ASP A 57 7.92 2.38 7.68
N ARG A 58 7.79 1.30 6.89
CA ARG A 58 8.81 0.89 5.93
C ARG A 58 8.87 1.84 4.73
N LYS A 59 9.66 2.90 4.90
CA LYS A 59 9.77 4.02 3.95
C LYS A 59 10.96 3.94 2.99
N GLU A 60 11.84 2.97 3.15
CA GLU A 60 13.03 2.80 2.29
C GLU A 60 13.01 1.43 1.58
N PRO A 61 13.60 1.33 0.37
CA PRO A 61 14.35 2.39 -0.33
C PRO A 61 13.49 3.45 -1.01
N PHE A 62 12.19 3.23 -1.24
CA PHE A 62 11.31 4.18 -1.90
C PHE A 62 10.37 4.89 -0.93
N HIS A 63 10.58 6.19 -0.72
CA HIS A 63 9.77 7.00 0.17
C HIS A 63 8.92 7.99 -0.61
N PHE A 64 7.61 7.78 -0.65
CA PHE A 64 6.67 8.74 -1.22
C PHE A 64 6.68 10.09 -0.47
N ARG A 65 6.79 11.22 -1.20
CA ARG A 65 6.77 12.58 -0.61
C ARG A 65 5.54 13.38 -1.02
N LYS A 66 5.28 13.49 -2.32
CA LYS A 66 4.21 14.34 -2.86
C LYS A 66 3.65 13.75 -4.15
N CYS A 67 2.36 13.95 -4.39
CA CYS A 67 1.70 13.65 -5.66
C CYS A 67 0.85 14.84 -6.11
N ARG A 68 0.70 15.00 -7.42
CA ARG A 68 -0.31 15.85 -8.07
C ARG A 68 -0.91 15.04 -9.21
N PHE A 69 -2.22 15.09 -9.36
CA PHE A 69 -2.94 14.47 -10.46
C PHE A 69 -3.68 15.57 -11.22
N GLU A 70 -3.60 15.51 -12.54
CA GLU A 70 -4.24 16.42 -13.47
C GLU A 70 -5.08 15.57 -14.43
N ASP A 71 -6.31 16.01 -14.66
CA ASP A 71 -7.14 15.49 -15.73
C ASP A 71 -6.70 16.21 -17.03
N VAL A 72 -6.27 15.43 -18.02
CA VAL A 72 -5.67 15.94 -19.26
C VAL A 72 -6.58 15.77 -20.49
N THR A 73 -7.89 15.60 -20.26
CA THR A 73 -8.94 15.39 -21.29
C THR A 73 -8.68 16.02 -22.68
N ASP A 74 -8.62 15.16 -23.69
CA ASP A 74 -9.57 15.18 -24.82
C ASP A 74 -10.50 13.96 -24.65
N TYR A 75 -11.81 14.13 -24.89
CA TYR A 75 -12.90 13.23 -24.43
C TYR A 75 -12.83 11.73 -24.87
N ASP A 76 -11.86 11.35 -25.69
CA ASP A 76 -11.67 9.99 -26.24
C ASP A 76 -10.26 9.40 -26.00
N ASP A 77 -9.35 10.07 -25.27
CA ASP A 77 -8.03 9.51 -24.98
C ASP A 77 -8.10 8.50 -23.81
N PRO A 78 -7.64 7.24 -23.98
CA PRO A 78 -7.51 6.31 -22.87
C PRO A 78 -6.53 6.76 -21.77
N TYR A 79 -5.65 7.73 -22.02
CA TYR A 79 -4.67 8.29 -21.08
C TYR A 79 -5.10 9.66 -20.53
N ASN A 80 -6.24 9.69 -19.85
CA ASN A 80 -6.84 10.94 -19.36
C ASN A 80 -6.25 11.49 -18.04
N THR A 81 -5.37 10.74 -17.36
CA THR A 81 -4.84 11.17 -16.05
C THR A 81 -3.33 11.34 -16.09
N LYS A 82 -2.84 12.55 -15.84
CA LYS A 82 -1.42 12.84 -15.65
C LYS A 82 -1.05 12.85 -14.16
N ALA A 83 -0.03 12.08 -13.77
CA ALA A 83 0.45 11.98 -12.40
C ALA A 83 1.88 12.52 -12.29
N PHE A 84 2.09 13.54 -11.45
CA PHE A 84 3.39 13.93 -10.94
C PHE A 84 3.63 13.26 -9.58
N ILE A 85 4.74 12.56 -9.43
CA ILE A 85 5.14 11.91 -8.18
C ILE A 85 6.54 12.38 -7.78
N LEU A 86 6.68 12.85 -6.54
CA LEU A 86 7.95 13.14 -5.88
C LEU A 86 8.19 12.08 -4.80
N TYR A 87 9.37 11.47 -4.83
CA TYR A 87 9.78 10.43 -3.89
C TYR A 87 11.27 10.54 -3.58
N THR A 88 11.76 9.82 -2.56
CA THR A 88 13.19 9.60 -2.38
C THR A 88 13.54 8.15 -2.65
N ARG A 89 14.68 7.91 -3.30
CA ARG A 89 15.31 6.60 -3.43
C ARG A 89 16.59 6.59 -2.62
N ASN A 90 16.65 5.82 -1.53
CA ASN A 90 17.79 5.83 -0.59
C ASN A 90 18.13 7.26 -0.14
N GLY A 91 17.10 8.02 0.26
CA GLY A 91 17.24 9.42 0.66
C GLY A 91 17.48 10.44 -0.47
N ILE A 92 17.76 10.02 -1.71
CA ILE A 92 17.98 10.93 -2.84
C ILE A 92 16.63 11.27 -3.49
N GLU A 93 16.31 12.55 -3.59
CA GLU A 93 15.07 13.03 -4.22
C GLU A 93 15.01 12.68 -5.72
N LYS A 94 13.85 12.19 -6.15
CA LYS A 94 13.52 11.79 -7.51
C LYS A 94 12.07 12.16 -7.80
N SER A 95 11.77 12.40 -9.08
CA SER A 95 10.40 12.65 -9.52
C SER A 95 10.15 12.13 -10.92
N PHE A 96 8.89 11.84 -11.23
CA PHE A 96 8.45 11.58 -12.58
C PHE A 96 7.08 12.21 -12.84
N GLU A 97 6.80 12.44 -14.12
CA GLU A 97 5.47 12.74 -14.63
C GLU A 97 5.11 11.70 -15.70
N GLU A 98 3.97 11.04 -15.53
CA GLU A 98 3.47 10.08 -16.52
C GLU A 98 1.95 10.14 -16.61
N GLU A 99 1.43 9.82 -17.79
CA GLU A 99 0.00 9.69 -18.06
C GLU A 99 -0.45 8.24 -17.93
N GLY A 100 -1.71 8.04 -17.60
CA GLY A 100 -2.33 6.73 -17.40
C GLY A 100 -3.83 6.81 -17.60
N ASN A 101 -4.49 5.65 -17.68
CA ASN A 101 -5.96 5.56 -17.69
C ASN A 101 -6.61 5.82 -16.30
N GLY A 102 -5.81 6.31 -15.36
CA GLY A 102 -6.17 6.62 -14.00
C GLY A 102 -4.92 6.82 -13.13
N PRO A 103 -5.09 7.26 -11.87
CA PRO A 103 -3.98 7.53 -10.96
C PRO A 103 -3.02 6.35 -10.75
N ILE A 104 -3.57 5.13 -10.60
CA ILE A 104 -2.78 3.92 -10.34
C ILE A 104 -1.94 3.55 -11.56
N ASP A 105 -2.56 3.54 -12.75
CA ASP A 105 -1.89 3.21 -14.00
C ASP A 105 -0.76 4.20 -14.33
N ALA A 106 -1.02 5.50 -14.16
CA ALA A 106 0.00 6.54 -14.35
C ALA A 106 1.22 6.33 -13.44
N ILE A 107 1.00 5.97 -12.18
CA ILE A 107 2.08 5.64 -11.24
C ILE A 107 2.83 4.37 -11.68
N GLN A 108 2.11 3.30 -12.08
CA GLN A 108 2.75 2.07 -12.54
C GLN A 108 3.64 2.30 -13.76
N ARG A 109 3.17 3.09 -14.74
CA ARG A 109 3.95 3.48 -15.92
C ARG A 109 5.18 4.30 -15.54
N GLY A 110 5.04 5.26 -14.62
CA GLY A 110 6.16 6.04 -14.09
C GLY A 110 7.21 5.20 -13.38
N LEU A 111 6.80 4.30 -12.49
CA LEU A 111 7.73 3.38 -11.82
C LEU A 111 8.41 2.42 -12.81
N GLN A 112 7.67 1.95 -13.83
CA GLN A 112 8.25 1.14 -14.89
C GLN A 112 9.34 1.88 -15.66
N LYS A 113 9.13 3.16 -15.98
CA LYS A 113 10.09 3.99 -16.73
C LYS A 113 11.30 4.38 -15.90
N GLU A 114 11.08 4.83 -14.66
CA GLU A 114 12.16 5.37 -13.80
C GLU A 114 13.05 4.29 -13.18
N ILE A 115 12.47 3.17 -12.78
CA ILE A 115 13.20 2.14 -12.02
C ILE A 115 13.10 0.74 -12.63
N GLY A 116 12.44 0.60 -13.79
CA GLY A 116 12.30 -0.68 -14.47
C GLY A 116 11.40 -1.67 -13.74
N ALA A 117 10.57 -1.21 -12.80
CA ALA A 117 9.70 -2.04 -11.97
C ALA A 117 8.47 -2.51 -12.77
N LYS A 118 8.47 -3.78 -13.16
CA LYS A 118 7.34 -4.43 -13.85
C LYS A 118 6.32 -4.90 -12.82
N ILE A 119 5.51 -3.97 -12.32
CA ILE A 119 4.49 -4.25 -11.30
C ILE A 119 3.09 -4.36 -11.90
N LYS A 120 2.26 -5.24 -11.33
CA LYS A 120 0.83 -5.37 -11.65
C LYS A 120 0.01 -5.28 -10.36
N VAL A 121 -1.00 -4.42 -10.34
CA VAL A 121 -2.02 -4.41 -9.28
C VAL A 121 -3.01 -5.55 -9.53
N LEU A 122 -3.12 -6.46 -8.57
CA LEU A 122 -4.00 -7.63 -8.61
C LEU A 122 -5.34 -7.37 -7.93
N ASP A 123 -5.35 -6.55 -6.88
CA ASP A 123 -6.53 -6.23 -6.10
C ASP A 123 -6.35 -4.85 -5.43
N TYR A 124 -7.45 -4.14 -5.25
CA TYR A 124 -7.52 -2.83 -4.63
C TYR A 124 -8.73 -2.76 -3.71
N ASN A 125 -8.49 -2.39 -2.45
CA ASN A 125 -9.55 -2.17 -1.48
C ASN A 125 -9.29 -0.85 -0.75
N GLU A 126 -10.35 -0.15 -0.39
CA GLU A 126 -10.28 1.04 0.41
C GLU A 126 -11.48 1.18 1.34
N HIS A 127 -11.27 1.85 2.47
CA HIS A 127 -12.36 2.26 3.34
C HIS A 127 -11.95 3.42 4.25
N ALA A 128 -12.96 4.06 4.86
CA ALA A 128 -12.73 5.06 5.88
C ALA A 128 -12.26 4.43 7.20
N LEU A 129 -11.17 4.96 7.74
CA LEU A 129 -10.66 4.73 9.08
C LEU A 129 -11.25 5.79 10.02
N GLY A 130 -12.22 5.38 10.84
CA GLY A 130 -12.99 6.27 11.70
C GLY A 130 -14.18 6.93 10.99
N GLY A 131 -14.77 7.95 11.61
CA GLY A 131 -15.95 8.66 11.09
C GLY A 131 -15.81 10.18 11.11
N GLY A 132 -16.68 10.85 10.35
CA GLY A 132 -16.76 12.32 10.28
C GLY A 132 -15.79 12.96 9.28
N ALA A 133 -15.80 14.29 9.22
CA ALA A 133 -15.04 15.09 8.24
C ALA A 133 -13.51 14.94 8.32
N ASN A 134 -12.99 14.42 9.45
CA ASN A 134 -11.56 14.19 9.67
C ASN A 134 -11.17 12.70 9.53
N ALA A 135 -12.08 11.86 9.00
CA ALA A 135 -11.78 10.46 8.76
C ALA A 135 -10.58 10.32 7.80
N LYS A 136 -9.69 9.38 8.09
CA LYS A 136 -8.63 9.00 7.15
C LYS A 136 -9.17 7.90 6.25
N ALA A 137 -8.64 7.76 5.05
CA ALA A 137 -8.81 6.57 4.23
C ALA A 137 -7.65 5.60 4.49
N ALA A 138 -7.95 4.32 4.56
CA ALA A 138 -6.99 3.23 4.46
C ALA A 138 -7.15 2.57 3.09
N ALA A 139 -6.05 2.43 2.35
CA ALA A 139 -6.01 1.78 1.05
C ALA A 139 -5.07 0.57 1.12
N TYR A 140 -5.47 -0.49 0.42
CA TYR A 140 -4.76 -1.76 0.33
C TYR A 140 -4.54 -2.10 -1.14
N ILE A 141 -3.29 -2.31 -1.54
CA ILE A 141 -2.91 -2.68 -2.91
C ILE A 141 -2.24 -4.04 -2.88
N HIS A 142 -2.83 -5.04 -3.52
CA HIS A 142 -2.17 -6.32 -3.77
C HIS A 142 -1.34 -6.18 -5.05
N MET A 143 -0.02 -6.25 -4.93
CA MET A 143 0.91 -5.98 -6.03
C MET A 143 1.78 -7.18 -6.34
N LEU A 144 1.85 -7.53 -7.62
CA LEU A 144 2.73 -8.55 -8.18
C LEU A 144 3.95 -7.89 -8.81
N ASP A 145 5.15 -8.37 -8.48
CA ASP A 145 6.34 -8.16 -9.31
C ASP A 145 6.36 -9.21 -10.43
N CYS A 146 6.17 -8.77 -11.67
CA CYS A 146 6.12 -9.63 -12.84
C CYS A 146 7.48 -10.25 -13.18
N LYS A 147 8.60 -9.77 -12.62
CA LYS A 147 9.92 -10.38 -12.83
C LYS A 147 10.13 -11.60 -11.95
N THR A 148 9.76 -11.51 -10.66
CA THR A 148 9.97 -12.59 -9.69
C THR A 148 8.74 -13.49 -9.52
N GLY A 149 7.55 -13.01 -9.89
CA GLY A 149 6.28 -13.68 -9.62
C GLY A 149 5.80 -13.52 -8.17
N ASN A 150 6.52 -12.76 -7.34
CA ASN A 150 6.17 -12.52 -5.95
C ASN A 150 5.06 -11.48 -5.85
N ALA A 151 4.06 -11.75 -4.99
CA ALA A 151 3.00 -10.81 -4.69
C ALA A 151 2.98 -10.44 -3.20
N THR A 152 2.62 -9.21 -2.89
CA THR A 152 2.42 -8.75 -1.50
C THR A 152 1.38 -7.65 -1.43
N PHE A 153 0.85 -7.40 -0.24
CA PHE A 153 0.05 -6.23 0.04
C PHE A 153 0.91 -5.05 0.47
N GLY A 154 0.58 -3.87 -0.04
CA GLY A 154 0.98 -2.59 0.53
C GLY A 154 -0.23 -1.88 1.13
N VAL A 155 0.02 -1.07 2.17
CA VAL A 155 -1.02 -0.29 2.86
C VAL A 155 -0.63 1.18 2.89
N GLY A 156 -1.60 2.04 2.65
CA GLY A 156 -1.44 3.47 2.78
C GLY A 156 -2.59 4.10 3.56
N VAL A 157 -2.27 5.08 4.41
CA VAL A 157 -3.25 5.83 5.18
C VAL A 157 -3.10 7.32 4.89
N SER A 158 -4.21 8.01 4.67
CA SER A 158 -4.21 9.45 4.35
C SER A 158 -5.59 10.06 4.53
N SER A 159 -5.70 11.35 4.83
CA SER A 159 -6.98 12.09 4.74
C SER A 159 -7.48 12.29 3.29
N ASN A 160 -6.62 12.01 2.31
CA ASN A 160 -6.97 12.03 0.89
C ASN A 160 -6.83 10.62 0.31
N ILE A 161 -7.91 10.11 -0.29
CA ILE A 161 -8.04 8.76 -0.84
C ILE A 161 -6.94 8.45 -1.87
N THR A 162 -6.74 9.30 -2.86
CA THR A 162 -5.70 9.11 -3.89
C THR A 162 -4.30 9.03 -3.27
N ARG A 163 -4.03 9.84 -2.24
CA ARG A 163 -2.75 9.78 -1.52
C ARG A 163 -2.63 8.51 -0.67
N ALA A 164 -3.72 7.95 -0.16
CA ALA A 164 -3.70 6.65 0.51
C ALA A 164 -3.32 5.55 -0.48
N SER A 165 -3.90 5.53 -1.68
CA SER A 165 -3.54 4.54 -2.71
C SER A 165 -2.09 4.67 -3.17
N VAL A 166 -1.57 5.88 -3.38
CA VAL A 166 -0.14 6.08 -3.70
C VAL A 166 0.76 5.54 -2.58
N ARG A 167 0.44 5.84 -1.31
CA ARG A 167 1.20 5.29 -0.17
C ARG A 167 1.17 3.76 -0.13
N ALA A 168 0.04 3.15 -0.46
CA ALA A 168 -0.09 1.70 -0.55
C ALA A 168 0.82 1.11 -1.64
N ILE A 169 0.93 1.75 -2.81
CA ILE A 169 1.86 1.32 -3.87
C ILE A 169 3.31 1.38 -3.38
N PHE A 170 3.74 2.49 -2.78
CA PHE A 170 5.11 2.61 -2.26
C PHE A 170 5.41 1.65 -1.10
N SER A 171 4.42 1.38 -0.24
CA SER A 171 4.49 0.33 0.78
C SER A 171 4.75 -1.04 0.13
N ALA A 172 4.00 -1.39 -0.92
CA ALA A 172 4.19 -2.65 -1.63
C ALA A 172 5.55 -2.72 -2.34
N LEU A 173 6.06 -1.62 -2.92
CA LEU A 173 7.38 -1.57 -3.57
C LEU A 173 8.49 -1.95 -2.59
N ASN A 174 8.48 -1.33 -1.41
CA ASN A 174 9.47 -1.60 -0.38
C ASN A 174 9.35 -3.03 0.16
N ARG A 175 8.13 -3.58 0.25
CA ARG A 175 7.91 -4.96 0.69
C ARG A 175 8.36 -6.00 -0.34
N LEU A 176 8.27 -5.70 -1.64
CA LEU A 176 8.82 -6.54 -2.71
C LEU A 176 10.35 -6.40 -2.87
N ASN A 177 10.98 -5.44 -2.19
CA ASN A 177 12.41 -5.14 -2.30
C ASN A 177 12.84 -4.81 -3.75
N LEU A 178 12.03 -3.99 -4.44
CA LEU A 178 12.31 -3.52 -5.80
C LEU A 178 13.41 -2.44 -5.83
#